data_AF-A0A5M9K221-F1
#
_entry.id   AF-A0A5M9K221-F1
#
_cell.length_a   1.000
_cell.length_b   1.000
_cell.length_c   1.000
_cell.angle_alpha   90.00
_cell.angle_beta   90.00
_cell.angle_gamma   90.00
#
_symmetry.space_group_name_H-M   'P 1'
#
loop_
_entity.id
_entity.type
_entity.pdbx_description
1 polymer ?
#
loop_
_entity_poly.entity_id
_entity_poly.type
_entity_poly.pdbx_seq_one_letter_code
_entity_poly.pdbx_strand_id
1 'polypeptide(L)'
;MCILDDLYFPNGETKSRVLGGSGVYSILGARLFSRNESAKRLSWLIRAGNAFPREINDRLEGWDTDLIVEKGEGDEVECTRGELRYFRGENEGGGDVEFGSKTYKYITGPYRIEPRHLTLYPRLLHSSTYHFLTSPLDTLAQVPELLDLRYHSGIQTPPLVIWEPLPPTCKSSELENLMNAIAVVDIFSPNHIELAHFFGLDISNLIFSRCLIERPRQKDYETGNWKREERNSDHPLWSGGLLCLVSQTVKMGMD
;
A
#
# COMPACT_ATOMS: atom_id res chain seq x y z
N MET A 1 2.77 -5.33 3.44
CA MET A 1 4.12 -5.94 3.51
C MET A 1 4.87 -5.38 4.72
N CYS A 2 5.55 -6.25 5.48
CA CYS A 2 6.50 -5.88 6.53
C CYS A 2 7.92 -6.02 5.97
N ILE A 3 8.78 -5.04 6.26
CA ILE A 3 10.16 -4.97 5.76
C ILE A 3 11.07 -4.61 6.92
N LEU A 4 12.28 -5.17 6.96
CA LEU A 4 13.35 -4.71 7.83
C LEU A 4 14.40 -3.99 6.97
N ASP A 5 14.43 -2.68 7.11
CA ASP A 5 15.26 -1.78 6.32
C ASP A 5 16.61 -1.52 7.01
N ASP A 6 17.68 -1.59 6.24
CA ASP A 6 18.98 -1.04 6.61
C ASP A 6 19.08 0.38 6.05
N LEU A 7 19.11 1.36 6.96
CA LEU A 7 19.17 2.78 6.66
C LEU A 7 20.61 3.27 6.65
N TYR A 8 21.03 3.91 5.56
CA TYR A 8 22.35 4.52 5.40
C TYR A 8 22.23 6.03 5.31
N PHE A 9 22.85 6.74 6.25
CA PHE A 9 22.76 8.20 6.37
C PHE A 9 23.99 8.89 5.79
N PRO A 10 23.89 10.17 5.34
CA PRO A 10 25.02 10.89 4.73
C PRO A 10 26.17 11.17 5.69
N ASN A 11 25.92 11.17 6.99
CA ASN A 11 26.95 11.31 8.04
C ASN A 11 27.73 10.00 8.30
N GLY A 12 27.43 8.92 7.57
CA GLY A 12 28.02 7.60 7.75
C GLY A 12 27.33 6.73 8.80
N GLU A 13 26.34 7.26 9.53
CA GLU A 13 25.51 6.47 10.44
C GLU A 13 24.75 5.41 9.65
N THR A 14 24.62 4.22 10.24
CA THR A 14 23.83 3.12 9.69
C THR A 14 22.91 2.60 10.78
N LYS A 15 21.62 2.44 10.45
CA LYS A 15 20.63 1.79 11.32
C LYS A 15 20.15 0.52 10.66
N SER A 16 20.48 -0.63 11.24
CA SER A 16 20.11 -1.92 10.66
C SER A 16 18.77 -2.42 11.21
N ARG A 17 18.05 -3.17 10.37
CA ARG A 17 16.79 -3.85 10.72
C ARG A 17 15.73 -2.92 11.30
N VAL A 18 15.61 -1.72 10.75
CA VAL A 18 14.56 -0.77 11.10
C VAL A 18 13.23 -1.27 10.55
N LEU A 19 12.20 -1.31 11.40
CA LEU A 19 10.86 -1.73 11.00
C LEU A 19 10.28 -0.76 9.95
N GLY A 20 9.99 -1.32 8.77
CA GLY A 20 9.50 -0.63 7.59
C GLY A 20 8.36 -1.38 6.89
N GLY A 21 8.07 -0.94 5.67
CA GLY A 21 7.01 -1.50 4.83
C GLY A 21 5.67 -0.79 4.98
N SER A 22 5.07 -0.42 3.85
CA SER A 22 3.82 0.34 3.79
C SER A 22 2.68 -0.35 4.54
N GLY A 23 2.55 -1.68 4.45
CA GLY A 23 1.50 -2.40 5.18
C GLY A 23 1.60 -2.30 6.70
N VAL A 24 2.82 -2.24 7.25
CA VAL A 24 3.03 -2.02 8.69
C VAL A 24 2.55 -0.62 9.08
N TYR A 25 2.91 0.40 8.31
CA TYR A 25 2.49 1.77 8.57
C TYR A 25 0.99 2.01 8.30
N SER A 26 0.37 1.30 7.36
CA SER A 26 -1.08 1.33 7.18
C SER A 26 -1.81 0.81 8.42
N ILE A 27 -1.34 -0.30 8.99
CA ILE A 27 -1.92 -0.86 10.22
C ILE A 27 -1.65 0.04 11.42
N LEU A 28 -0.43 0.57 11.56
CA LEU A 28 -0.11 1.52 12.62
C LEU A 28 -1.02 2.76 12.54
N GLY A 29 -1.18 3.31 11.33
CA GLY A 29 -2.08 4.44 11.07
C GLY A 29 -3.51 4.13 11.51
N ALA A 30 -4.08 3.00 11.06
CA ALA A 30 -5.41 2.57 11.49
C ALA A 30 -5.48 2.38 13.01
N ARG A 31 -4.45 1.79 13.61
CA ARG A 31 -4.37 1.49 15.04
C ARG A 31 -4.35 2.73 15.91
N LEU A 32 -3.74 3.83 15.45
CA LEU A 32 -3.74 5.11 16.16
C LEU A 32 -5.17 5.68 16.33
N PHE A 33 -6.09 5.34 15.43
CA PHE A 33 -7.49 5.79 15.46
C PHE A 33 -8.45 4.73 16.03
N SER A 34 -8.04 3.47 16.15
CA SER A 34 -8.81 2.41 16.81
C SER A 34 -8.52 2.34 18.31
N ARG A 35 -9.56 2.38 19.15
CA ARG A 35 -9.43 2.25 20.63
C ARG A 35 -9.88 0.87 21.11
N ASN A 36 -9.15 0.31 22.09
CA ASN A 36 -9.49 -0.92 22.81
C ASN A 36 -9.90 -2.05 21.84
N GLU A 37 -11.06 -2.68 22.06
CA GLU A 37 -11.56 -3.81 21.26
C GLU A 37 -11.68 -3.54 19.75
N SER A 38 -11.76 -2.28 19.31
CA SER A 38 -11.75 -1.99 17.86
C SER A 38 -10.39 -2.23 17.19
N ALA A 39 -9.29 -2.19 17.95
CA ALA A 39 -7.96 -2.51 17.44
C ALA A 39 -7.83 -3.97 17.02
N LYS A 40 -8.50 -4.90 17.73
CA LYS A 40 -8.56 -6.32 17.39
C LYS A 40 -9.36 -6.62 16.11
N ARG A 41 -10.01 -5.62 15.51
CA ARG A 41 -10.62 -5.74 14.18
C ARG A 41 -9.62 -5.43 13.06
N LEU A 42 -8.43 -4.94 13.39
CA LEU A 42 -7.34 -4.72 12.45
C LEU A 42 -6.57 -6.03 12.30
N SER A 43 -7.01 -6.84 11.34
CA SER A 43 -6.40 -8.13 11.06
C SER A 43 -5.37 -8.03 9.94
N TRP A 44 -4.22 -8.65 10.13
CA TRP A 44 -3.12 -8.59 9.18
C TRP A 44 -2.16 -9.77 9.32
N LEU A 45 -1.56 -10.13 8.18
CA LEU A 45 -0.61 -11.23 8.06
C LEU A 45 0.77 -10.65 7.76
N ILE A 46 1.80 -11.27 8.33
CA ILE A 46 3.20 -11.02 8.01
C ILE A 46 3.86 -12.35 7.70
N ARG A 47 4.63 -12.41 6.61
CA ARG A 47 5.52 -13.52 6.31
C ARG A 47 6.93 -13.16 6.77
N ALA A 48 7.36 -13.75 7.88
CA ALA A 48 8.56 -13.34 8.59
C ALA A 48 9.64 -14.43 8.76
N GLY A 49 9.38 -15.69 8.38
CA GLY A 49 10.39 -16.74 8.54
C GLY A 49 10.77 -17.02 10.00
N ASN A 50 11.72 -17.93 10.22
CA ASN A 50 12.09 -18.39 11.56
C ASN A 50 13.03 -17.44 12.29
N ALA A 51 13.81 -16.63 11.57
CA ALA A 51 14.80 -15.74 12.13
C ALA A 51 14.25 -14.34 12.48
N PHE A 52 12.95 -14.10 12.34
CA PHE A 52 12.35 -12.78 12.61
C PHE A 52 12.71 -12.27 14.03
N PRO A 53 13.24 -11.04 14.18
CA PRO A 53 13.68 -10.54 15.47
C PRO A 53 12.56 -10.50 16.51
N ARG A 54 12.79 -11.16 17.66
CA ARG A 54 11.81 -11.21 18.75
C ARG A 54 11.37 -9.84 19.23
N GLU A 55 12.29 -8.90 19.40
CA GLU A 55 11.97 -7.52 19.81
C GLU A 55 10.96 -6.84 18.88
N ILE A 56 11.07 -7.10 17.56
CA ILE A 56 10.16 -6.53 16.57
C ILE A 56 8.81 -7.24 16.64
N ASN A 57 8.82 -8.57 16.77
CA ASN A 57 7.60 -9.35 17.00
C ASN A 57 6.84 -8.85 18.23
N ASP A 58 7.52 -8.72 19.37
CA ASP A 58 6.94 -8.27 20.65
C ASP A 58 6.38 -6.85 20.53
N ARG A 59 7.08 -5.96 19.81
CA ARG A 59 6.61 -4.59 19.54
C ARG A 59 5.33 -4.59 18.70
N LEU A 60 5.23 -5.45 17.68
CA LEU A 60 4.05 -5.55 16.82
C LEU A 60 2.86 -6.19 17.55
N GLU A 61 3.11 -7.22 18.36
CA GLU A 61 2.10 -7.84 19.22
C GLU A 61 1.58 -6.85 20.27
N GLY A 62 2.45 -5.98 20.79
CA GLY A 62 2.08 -4.90 21.72
C GLY A 62 1.10 -3.87 21.15
N TRP A 63 0.82 -3.88 19.84
CA TRP A 63 -0.23 -3.06 19.25
C TRP A 63 -1.64 -3.58 19.55
N ASP A 64 -1.82 -4.78 20.12
CA ASP A 64 -3.14 -5.36 20.44
C ASP A 64 -4.08 -5.36 19.20
N THR A 65 -3.50 -5.80 18.08
CA THR A 65 -4.20 -6.01 16.80
C THR A 65 -4.33 -7.49 16.53
N ASP A 66 -5.13 -7.87 15.54
CA ASP A 66 -5.30 -9.26 15.13
C ASP A 66 -4.17 -9.69 14.16
N LEU A 67 -2.95 -9.76 14.70
CA LEU A 67 -1.72 -10.05 13.97
C LEU A 67 -1.51 -11.56 13.79
N ILE A 68 -1.10 -11.97 12.60
CA ILE A 68 -0.54 -13.29 12.31
C ILE A 68 0.88 -13.12 11.81
N VAL A 69 1.84 -13.74 12.48
CA VAL A 69 3.23 -13.83 12.02
C VAL A 69 3.49 -15.26 11.55
N GLU A 70 3.47 -15.44 10.24
CA GLU A 70 3.79 -16.70 9.60
C GLU A 70 5.31 -16.90 9.57
N LYS A 71 5.76 -17.91 10.31
CA LYS A 71 7.15 -18.35 10.37
C LYS A 71 7.30 -19.55 9.44
N GLY A 72 8.13 -19.44 8.41
CA GLY A 72 8.33 -20.47 7.39
C GLY A 72 9.52 -20.24 6.45
N GLU A 73 10.05 -21.34 5.90
CA GLU A 73 11.27 -21.53 5.08
C GLU A 73 12.62 -21.17 5.75
N GLY A 74 13.19 -22.13 6.49
CA GLY A 74 14.59 -22.13 6.93
C GLY A 74 14.92 -21.20 8.10
N ASP A 75 15.98 -21.54 8.84
CA ASP A 75 16.42 -20.81 10.03
C ASP A 75 17.12 -19.48 9.72
N GLU A 76 17.29 -19.13 8.43
CA GLU A 76 17.99 -17.90 7.99
C GLU A 76 17.04 -16.79 7.49
N VAL A 77 15.75 -17.06 7.28
CA VAL A 77 14.82 -16.05 6.77
C VAL A 77 14.27 -15.21 7.92
N GLU A 78 14.61 -13.91 7.94
CA GLU A 78 14.12 -12.95 8.93
C GLU A 78 12.82 -12.23 8.51
N CYS A 79 12.61 -12.00 7.20
CA CYS A 79 11.44 -11.41 6.50
C CYS A 79 11.97 -10.68 5.23
N THR A 80 11.14 -9.85 4.58
CA THR A 80 11.61 -8.98 3.48
C THR A 80 12.65 -8.00 4.02
N ARG A 81 13.80 -7.87 3.34
CA ARG A 81 14.86 -6.91 3.71
C ARG A 81 14.98 -5.82 2.65
N GLY A 82 15.19 -4.59 3.09
CA GLY A 82 15.42 -3.43 2.23
C GLY A 82 16.70 -2.69 2.60
N GLU A 83 17.27 -1.98 1.62
CA GLU A 83 18.31 -0.99 1.83
C GLU A 83 17.73 0.37 1.40
N LEU A 84 17.73 1.33 2.33
CA LEU A 84 17.37 2.72 2.07
C LEU A 84 18.58 3.61 2.30
N ARG A 85 19.07 4.25 1.25
CA ARG A 85 20.23 5.13 1.31
C ARG A 85 19.81 6.57 1.10
N TYR A 86 20.14 7.41 2.05
CA TYR A 86 19.96 8.85 1.95
C TYR A 86 21.25 9.49 1.46
N PHE A 87 21.11 10.52 0.64
CA PHE A 87 22.21 11.34 0.14
C PHE A 87 22.02 12.78 0.59
N ARG A 88 23.13 13.48 0.81
CA ARG A 88 23.09 14.93 1.03
C ARG A 88 22.56 15.62 -0.22
N GLY A 89 21.82 16.71 -0.04
CA GLY A 89 21.35 17.53 -1.14
C GLY A 89 21.75 18.98 -0.97
N GLU A 90 21.38 19.77 -1.95
CA GLU A 90 21.42 21.23 -1.91
C GLU A 90 19.97 21.73 -1.98
N ASN A 91 19.64 22.74 -1.19
CA ASN A 91 18.36 23.44 -1.35
C ASN A 91 18.41 24.37 -2.58
N GLU A 92 17.25 24.91 -2.99
CA GLU A 92 17.13 25.83 -4.14
C GLU A 92 17.98 27.11 -3.99
N GLY A 93 18.46 27.42 -2.78
CA GLY A 93 19.36 28.55 -2.48
C GLY A 93 20.84 28.19 -2.38
N GLY A 94 21.25 26.96 -2.73
CA GLY A 94 22.65 26.50 -2.68
C GLY A 94 23.18 26.19 -1.27
N GLY A 95 22.30 26.01 -0.28
CA GLY A 95 22.66 25.58 1.06
C GLY A 95 22.58 24.06 1.22
N ASP A 96 23.58 23.48 1.89
CA ASP A 96 23.61 22.06 2.26
C ASP A 96 22.35 21.67 3.05
N VAL A 97 21.63 20.67 2.56
CA VAL A 97 20.57 19.98 3.31
C VAL A 97 21.01 18.57 3.65
N GLU A 98 20.83 18.21 4.92
CA GLU A 98 21.22 16.90 5.44
C GLU A 98 20.58 15.75 4.64
N PHE A 99 19.35 15.94 4.18
CA PHE A 99 18.60 14.97 3.40
C PHE A 99 18.17 15.55 2.05
N GLY A 100 18.85 15.12 0.99
CA GLY A 100 18.48 15.38 -0.40
C GLY A 100 17.73 14.21 -1.00
N SER A 101 18.38 13.48 -1.91
CA SER A 101 17.79 12.32 -2.58
C SER A 101 17.89 11.04 -1.74
N LYS A 102 17.14 10.02 -2.15
CA LYS A 102 17.20 8.68 -1.55
C LYS A 102 17.10 7.59 -2.62
N THR A 103 17.75 6.45 -2.38
CA THR A 103 17.57 5.23 -3.18
C THR A 103 17.10 4.08 -2.30
N TYR A 104 16.25 3.23 -2.87
CA TYR A 104 15.71 2.06 -2.19
C TYR A 104 15.90 0.82 -3.06
N LYS A 105 16.33 -0.29 -2.46
CA LYS A 105 16.36 -1.61 -3.12
C LYS A 105 15.99 -2.72 -2.13
N TYR A 106 15.41 -3.79 -2.64
CA TYR A 106 15.22 -5.01 -1.86
C TYR A 106 16.54 -5.78 -1.76
N ILE A 107 16.87 -6.25 -0.56
CA ILE A 107 18.02 -7.14 -0.28
C ILE A 107 17.55 -8.59 -0.37
N THR A 108 16.42 -8.92 0.27
CA THR A 108 15.76 -10.22 0.22
C THR A 108 14.25 -10.06 0.08
N GLY A 109 13.59 -11.03 -0.53
CA GLY A 109 12.18 -10.93 -0.88
C GLY A 109 11.95 -10.11 -2.17
N PRO A 110 10.77 -9.49 -2.35
CA PRO A 110 9.70 -9.32 -1.37
C PRO A 110 8.91 -10.60 -1.09
N TYR A 111 8.72 -10.94 0.18
CA TYR A 111 7.83 -12.01 0.60
C TYR A 111 6.40 -11.49 0.62
N ARG A 112 5.77 -11.53 -0.56
CA ARG A 112 4.42 -11.02 -0.77
C ARG A 112 3.37 -11.90 -0.10
N ILE A 113 2.28 -11.26 0.28
CA ILE A 113 1.05 -11.89 0.74
C ILE A 113 0.06 -11.82 -0.41
N GLU A 114 -0.33 -12.98 -0.87
CA GLU A 114 -1.33 -13.20 -1.93
C GLU A 114 -2.61 -13.82 -1.33
N PRO A 115 -3.77 -13.69 -1.99
CA PRO A 115 -5.05 -14.18 -1.48
C PRO A 115 -5.03 -15.64 -1.02
N ARG A 116 -4.35 -16.54 -1.74
CA ARG A 116 -4.18 -17.94 -1.31
C ARG A 116 -3.66 -18.13 0.12
N HIS A 117 -2.84 -17.24 0.65
CA HIS A 117 -2.32 -17.35 2.02
C HIS A 117 -3.42 -17.15 3.07
N LEU A 118 -4.51 -16.46 2.71
CA LEU A 118 -5.64 -16.25 3.61
C LEU A 118 -6.47 -17.51 3.84
N THR A 119 -6.33 -18.54 2.98
CA THR A 119 -7.06 -19.81 3.12
C THR A 119 -6.70 -20.56 4.40
N LEU A 120 -5.47 -20.37 4.92
CA LEU A 120 -5.02 -20.92 6.20
C LEU A 120 -5.65 -20.21 7.40
N TYR A 121 -6.25 -19.04 7.19
CA TYR A 121 -6.74 -18.15 8.23
C TYR A 121 -8.15 -17.66 7.91
N PRO A 122 -9.20 -18.49 8.10
CA PRO A 122 -10.57 -18.15 7.72
C PRO A 122 -11.03 -16.78 8.21
N ARG A 123 -10.64 -16.37 9.42
CA ARG A 123 -10.97 -15.04 9.98
C ARG A 123 -10.49 -13.87 9.10
N LEU A 124 -9.32 -13.98 8.46
CA LEU A 124 -8.83 -12.97 7.52
C LEU A 124 -9.64 -12.96 6.23
N LEU A 125 -10.07 -14.14 5.77
CA LEU A 125 -10.93 -14.29 4.60
C LEU A 125 -12.36 -13.75 4.83
N HIS A 126 -12.79 -13.62 6.09
CA HIS A 126 -14.08 -13.00 6.47
C HIS A 126 -14.03 -11.47 6.64
N SER A 127 -12.87 -10.83 6.43
CA SER A 127 -12.73 -9.37 6.59
C SER A 127 -13.72 -8.61 5.69
N SER A 128 -14.31 -7.53 6.21
CA SER A 128 -15.20 -6.66 5.43
C SER A 128 -14.44 -5.69 4.52
N THR A 129 -13.13 -5.55 4.71
CA THR A 129 -12.29 -4.61 3.98
C THR A 129 -10.91 -5.22 3.76
N TYR A 130 -10.34 -5.01 2.57
CA TYR A 130 -8.99 -5.41 2.21
C TYR A 130 -8.20 -4.22 1.68
N HIS A 131 -6.96 -4.09 2.11
CA HIS A 131 -6.04 -3.08 1.61
C HIS A 131 -4.89 -3.76 0.85
N PHE A 132 -4.90 -3.60 -0.47
CA PHE A 132 -3.91 -4.14 -1.40
C PHE A 132 -2.80 -3.13 -1.63
N LEU A 133 -1.55 -3.57 -1.52
CA LEU A 133 -0.36 -2.79 -1.82
C LEU A 133 0.43 -3.53 -2.91
N THR A 134 0.01 -3.33 -4.15
CA THR A 134 0.32 -4.20 -5.28
C THR A 134 0.51 -3.41 -6.58
N SER A 135 1.12 -4.05 -7.59
CA SER A 135 1.15 -3.50 -8.94
C SER A 135 -0.25 -3.54 -9.59
N PRO A 136 -0.52 -2.75 -10.64
CA PRO A 136 -1.79 -2.84 -11.36
C PRO A 136 -2.12 -4.26 -11.84
N LEU A 137 -1.15 -4.97 -12.41
CA LEU A 137 -1.32 -6.35 -12.87
C LEU A 137 -1.58 -7.33 -11.72
N ASP A 138 -0.85 -7.18 -10.61
CA ASP A 138 -1.09 -8.00 -9.42
C ASP A 138 -2.50 -7.76 -8.86
N THR A 139 -2.99 -6.51 -8.86
CA THR A 139 -4.37 -6.19 -8.44
C THR A 139 -5.40 -6.87 -9.33
N LEU A 140 -5.21 -6.84 -10.65
CA LEU A 140 -6.07 -7.51 -11.62
C LEU A 140 -6.14 -9.04 -11.42
N ALA A 141 -5.05 -9.65 -10.97
CA ALA A 141 -5.01 -11.08 -10.67
C ALA A 141 -5.59 -11.41 -9.29
N GLN A 142 -5.19 -10.66 -8.26
CA GLN A 142 -5.43 -11.02 -6.87
C GLN A 142 -6.82 -10.63 -6.37
N VAL A 143 -7.45 -9.58 -6.91
CA VAL A 143 -8.81 -9.22 -6.48
C VAL A 143 -9.83 -10.29 -6.89
N PRO A 144 -9.87 -10.77 -8.17
CA PRO A 144 -10.70 -11.90 -8.54
C PRO A 144 -10.40 -13.17 -7.72
N GLU A 145 -9.12 -13.50 -7.51
CA GLU A 145 -8.73 -14.66 -6.69
C GLU A 145 -9.29 -14.54 -5.26
N LEU A 146 -9.19 -13.37 -4.62
CA LEU A 146 -9.77 -13.13 -3.29
C LEU A 146 -11.29 -13.35 -3.28
N LEU A 147 -12.00 -12.81 -4.28
CA LEU A 147 -13.46 -12.94 -4.38
C LEU A 147 -13.88 -14.40 -4.59
N ASP A 148 -13.15 -15.13 -5.43
CA ASP A 148 -13.39 -16.56 -5.67
C ASP A 148 -13.14 -17.38 -4.39
N LEU A 149 -12.04 -17.14 -3.69
CA LEU A 149 -11.75 -17.82 -2.41
C LEU A 149 -12.83 -17.56 -1.36
N ARG A 150 -13.33 -16.33 -1.28
CA ARG A 150 -14.45 -15.96 -0.39
C ARG A 150 -15.73 -16.68 -0.77
N TYR A 151 -16.08 -16.68 -2.06
CA TYR A 151 -17.27 -17.35 -2.57
C TYR A 151 -17.26 -18.85 -2.24
N HIS A 152 -16.16 -19.54 -2.52
CA HIS A 152 -16.00 -20.97 -2.22
C HIS A 152 -15.99 -21.28 -0.71
N SER A 153 -15.67 -20.29 0.12
CA SER A 153 -15.75 -20.40 1.59
C SER A 153 -17.12 -20.02 2.16
N GLY A 154 -18.13 -19.83 1.30
CA GLY A 154 -19.50 -19.47 1.71
C GLY A 154 -19.69 -17.99 2.09
N ILE A 155 -18.73 -17.13 1.76
CA ILE A 155 -18.74 -15.71 2.11
C ILE A 155 -19.26 -14.91 0.90
N GLN A 156 -20.56 -14.65 0.90
CA GLN A 156 -21.23 -14.00 -0.22
C GLN A 156 -21.25 -12.47 -0.12
N THR A 157 -20.96 -11.91 1.06
CA THR A 157 -20.93 -10.47 1.25
C THR A 157 -19.71 -9.88 0.51
N PRO A 158 -19.90 -8.91 -0.39
CA PRO A 158 -18.78 -8.26 -1.06
C PRO A 158 -17.97 -7.44 -0.05
N PRO A 159 -16.62 -7.56 -0.05
CA PRO A 159 -15.79 -6.71 0.79
C PRO A 159 -15.54 -5.35 0.11
N LEU A 160 -15.16 -4.36 0.90
CA LEU A 160 -14.57 -3.12 0.40
C LEU A 160 -13.09 -3.38 0.02
N VAL A 161 -12.69 -3.05 -1.20
CA VAL A 161 -11.32 -3.23 -1.70
C VAL A 161 -10.65 -1.88 -1.90
N ILE A 162 -9.61 -1.63 -1.12
CA ILE A 162 -8.73 -0.47 -1.21
C ILE A 162 -7.44 -0.90 -1.88
N TRP A 163 -6.96 -0.14 -2.86
CA TRP A 163 -5.70 -0.40 -3.54
C TRP A 163 -4.78 0.82 -3.56
N GLU A 164 -3.59 0.63 -3.01
CA GLU A 164 -2.43 1.52 -3.08
C GLU A 164 -1.41 0.94 -4.08
N PRO A 165 -1.03 1.70 -5.13
CA PRO A 165 -0.12 1.19 -6.16
C PRO A 165 1.33 1.12 -5.65
N LEU A 166 2.11 0.15 -6.14
CA LEU A 166 3.53 0.10 -5.84
C LEU A 166 4.30 1.20 -6.59
N PRO A 167 5.13 2.02 -5.91
CA PRO A 167 5.85 3.12 -6.55
C PRO A 167 6.65 2.74 -7.80
N PRO A 168 7.40 1.61 -7.85
CA PRO A 168 8.15 1.22 -9.05
C PRO A 168 7.29 0.90 -10.28
N THR A 169 5.99 0.66 -10.07
CA THR A 169 5.02 0.35 -11.13
C THR A 169 4.21 1.56 -11.58
N CYS A 170 4.39 2.70 -10.91
CA CYS A 170 3.77 3.95 -11.30
C CYS A 170 4.58 4.57 -12.43
N LYS A 171 4.24 4.21 -13.67
CA LYS A 171 4.88 4.69 -14.89
C LYS A 171 3.84 4.77 -16.00
N SER A 172 4.05 5.66 -16.97
CA SER A 172 3.10 5.88 -18.07
C SER A 172 2.83 4.63 -18.92
N SER A 173 3.78 3.70 -19.00
CA SER A 173 3.58 2.43 -19.71
C SER A 173 2.60 1.48 -19.02
N GLU A 174 2.24 1.70 -17.74
CA GLU A 174 1.27 0.90 -17.00
C GLU A 174 -0.13 1.53 -17.00
N LEU A 175 -0.34 2.65 -17.73
CA LEU A 175 -1.60 3.38 -17.68
C LEU A 175 -2.80 2.51 -18.06
N GLU A 176 -2.68 1.65 -19.07
CA GLU A 176 -3.75 0.70 -19.44
C GLU A 176 -4.05 -0.29 -18.31
N ASN A 177 -3.01 -0.88 -17.72
CA ASN A 177 -3.16 -1.79 -16.59
C ASN A 177 -3.76 -1.08 -15.36
N LEU A 178 -3.39 0.18 -15.12
CA LEU A 178 -4.00 1.02 -14.10
C LEU A 178 -5.51 1.15 -14.34
N MET A 179 -5.92 1.53 -15.56
CA MET A 179 -7.33 1.72 -15.90
C MET A 179 -8.16 0.44 -15.72
N ASN A 180 -7.57 -0.70 -16.04
CA ASN A 180 -8.20 -1.99 -15.79
C ASN A 180 -8.25 -2.30 -14.27
N ALA A 181 -7.18 -2.04 -13.52
CA ALA A 181 -7.10 -2.33 -12.10
C ALA A 181 -8.05 -1.46 -11.26
N ILE A 182 -8.22 -0.18 -11.59
CA ILE A 182 -9.19 0.69 -10.89
C ILE A 182 -10.65 0.25 -11.09
N ALA A 183 -10.95 -0.53 -12.13
CA ALA A 183 -12.29 -1.03 -12.40
C ALA A 183 -12.69 -2.22 -11.49
N VAL A 184 -11.72 -2.87 -10.85
CA VAL A 184 -11.96 -4.04 -9.97
C VAL A 184 -11.85 -3.71 -8.48
N VAL A 185 -11.60 -2.46 -8.12
CA VAL A 185 -11.48 -2.00 -6.71
C VAL A 185 -12.48 -0.90 -6.39
N ASP A 186 -12.75 -0.67 -5.11
CA ASP A 186 -13.67 0.38 -4.65
C ASP A 186 -12.96 1.72 -4.39
N ILE A 187 -11.73 1.65 -3.87
CA ILE A 187 -10.92 2.84 -3.52
C ILE A 187 -9.54 2.68 -4.13
N PHE A 188 -9.14 3.66 -4.94
CA PHE A 188 -7.76 3.79 -5.44
C PHE A 188 -7.05 4.91 -4.68
N SER A 189 -5.93 4.61 -4.03
CA SER A 189 -5.26 5.53 -3.10
C SER A 189 -3.79 5.80 -3.46
N PRO A 190 -3.49 6.38 -4.65
CA PRO A 190 -2.13 6.77 -5.00
C PRO A 190 -1.72 8.00 -4.17
N ASN A 191 -0.43 8.24 -4.01
CA ASN A 191 0.03 9.60 -3.72
C ASN A 191 0.13 10.45 -5.01
N HIS A 192 0.41 11.75 -4.84
CA HIS A 192 0.48 12.68 -5.97
C HIS A 192 1.64 12.38 -6.93
N ILE A 193 2.72 11.77 -6.45
CA ILE A 193 3.88 11.41 -7.27
C ILE A 193 3.56 10.20 -8.14
N GLU A 194 2.97 9.17 -7.55
CA GLU A 194 2.52 7.96 -8.26
C GLU A 194 1.51 8.30 -9.35
N LEU A 195 0.51 9.12 -9.00
CA LEU A 195 -0.49 9.58 -9.96
C LEU A 195 0.17 10.33 -11.12
N ALA A 196 1.04 11.29 -10.83
CA ALA A 196 1.75 12.05 -11.86
C ALA A 196 2.57 11.13 -12.78
N HIS A 197 3.29 10.13 -12.24
CA HIS A 197 4.06 9.20 -13.05
C HIS A 197 3.19 8.31 -13.96
N PHE A 198 2.01 7.88 -13.51
CA PHE A 198 1.07 7.15 -14.38
C PHE A 198 0.61 7.99 -15.59
N PHE A 199 0.47 9.30 -15.40
CA PHE A 199 0.11 10.23 -16.48
C PHE A 199 1.31 10.84 -17.22
N GLY A 200 2.53 10.36 -16.95
CA GLY A 200 3.75 10.87 -17.59
C GLY A 200 4.06 12.33 -17.28
N LEU A 201 3.58 12.85 -16.15
CA LEU A 201 3.80 14.22 -15.72
C LEU A 201 5.15 14.34 -15.01
N ASP A 202 5.95 15.34 -15.40
CA ASP A 202 7.22 15.65 -14.77
C ASP A 202 7.01 16.54 -13.53
N ILE A 203 7.24 15.96 -12.35
CA ILE A 203 7.00 16.58 -11.05
C ILE A 203 8.12 17.54 -10.66
N SER A 204 9.32 17.40 -11.26
CA SER A 204 10.46 18.28 -10.96
C SER A 204 10.22 19.73 -11.38
N ASN A 205 9.29 19.95 -12.32
CA ASN A 205 8.90 21.25 -12.84
C ASN A 205 7.48 21.68 -12.40
N LEU A 206 6.79 20.88 -11.58
CA LEU A 206 5.41 21.15 -11.16
C LEU A 206 5.40 21.91 -9.82
N ILE A 207 4.99 23.17 -9.86
CA ILE A 207 4.50 23.86 -8.65
C ILE A 207 3.29 23.06 -8.17
N PHE A 208 3.37 22.49 -6.97
CA PHE A 208 2.25 21.74 -6.38
C PHE A 208 0.98 22.59 -6.43
N SER A 209 0.03 22.15 -7.25
CA SER A 209 -1.28 22.78 -7.37
C SER A 209 -2.33 21.69 -7.25
N ARG A 210 -3.22 21.84 -6.28
CA ARG A 210 -4.37 20.97 -6.09
C ARG A 210 -5.16 20.76 -7.40
N CYS A 211 -5.29 21.83 -8.18
CA CYS A 211 -5.97 21.79 -9.48
C CYS A 211 -5.27 20.89 -10.51
N LEU A 212 -3.94 20.80 -10.51
CA LEU A 212 -3.19 19.96 -11.46
C LEU A 212 -3.36 18.46 -11.18
N ILE A 213 -3.52 18.09 -9.91
CA ILE A 213 -3.76 16.70 -9.48
C ILE A 213 -5.22 16.29 -9.70
N GLU A 214 -6.16 17.23 -9.56
CA GLU A 214 -7.59 16.98 -9.75
C GLU A 214 -8.02 17.02 -11.24
N ARG A 215 -7.29 17.73 -12.13
CA ARG A 215 -7.59 17.83 -13.57
C ARG A 215 -7.59 16.51 -14.36
N PRO A 216 -6.67 15.54 -14.12
CA PRO A 216 -6.73 14.22 -14.75
C PRO A 216 -8.06 13.51 -14.51
N ARG A 217 -8.80 13.81 -13.42
CA ARG A 217 -10.17 13.28 -13.21
C ARG A 217 -11.17 13.80 -14.24
N GLN A 218 -10.92 14.97 -14.83
CA GLN A 218 -11.90 15.70 -15.64
C GLN A 218 -11.78 15.36 -17.14
N LYS A 219 -10.55 15.14 -17.63
CA LYS A 219 -10.30 14.77 -19.04
C LYS A 219 -10.88 13.40 -19.42
N ASP A 220 -10.90 12.44 -18.51
CA ASP A 220 -11.45 11.11 -18.78
C ASP A 220 -12.98 11.04 -18.67
N TYR A 221 -13.58 11.99 -17.95
CA TYR A 221 -15.04 12.16 -17.88
C TYR A 221 -15.58 12.76 -19.19
N GLU A 222 -14.82 13.66 -19.82
CA GLU A 222 -15.20 14.33 -21.08
C GLU A 222 -14.98 13.47 -22.33
N THR A 223 -14.06 12.50 -22.30
CA THR A 223 -13.76 11.63 -23.45
C THR A 223 -14.70 10.43 -23.59
N GLY A 224 -15.62 10.21 -22.66
CA GLY A 224 -16.67 9.18 -22.79
C GLY A 224 -16.17 7.72 -22.76
N ASN A 225 -14.91 7.48 -22.40
CA ASN A 225 -14.32 6.14 -22.31
C ASN A 225 -14.74 5.37 -21.04
N TRP A 226 -15.47 6.01 -20.13
CA TRP A 226 -16.10 5.35 -18.98
C TRP A 226 -17.53 4.92 -19.32
N LYS A 227 -17.68 3.76 -19.97
CA LYS A 227 -18.97 3.05 -20.03
C LYS A 227 -18.89 1.84 -19.11
N ARG A 228 -19.63 1.88 -18.00
CA ARG A 228 -19.88 0.72 -17.16
C ARG A 228 -21.06 -0.04 -17.77
N GLU A 229 -20.86 -1.28 -18.20
CA GLU A 229 -21.98 -2.19 -18.43
C GLU A 229 -22.71 -2.41 -17.09
N GLU A 230 -24.01 -2.16 -17.10
CA GLU A 230 -24.89 -2.31 -15.95
C GLU A 230 -24.91 -3.78 -15.52
N ARG A 231 -24.38 -4.08 -14.33
CA ARG A 231 -24.66 -5.35 -13.66
C ARG A 231 -26.05 -5.26 -13.05
N ASN A 232 -27.00 -5.99 -13.64
CA ASN A 232 -28.33 -6.27 -13.09
C ASN A 232 -28.20 -6.91 -11.71
N SER A 233 -28.57 -6.18 -10.65
CA SER A 233 -29.02 -6.77 -9.40
C SER A 233 -29.82 -5.73 -8.60
N ASP A 234 -31.11 -6.04 -8.39
CA ASP A 234 -32.07 -5.27 -7.62
C ASP A 234 -31.66 -5.16 -6.14
N HIS A 235 -30.89 -4.12 -5.80
CA HIS A 235 -30.71 -3.62 -4.43
C HIS A 235 -30.38 -2.11 -4.48
N PRO A 236 -30.75 -1.33 -3.45
CA PRO A 236 -30.84 0.12 -3.56
C PRO A 236 -29.48 0.75 -3.87
N LEU A 237 -29.47 1.46 -4.99
CA LEU A 237 -28.45 2.38 -5.52
C LEU A 237 -27.52 2.95 -4.43
N TRP A 238 -26.35 2.33 -4.27
CA TRP A 238 -25.15 3.09 -3.94
C TRP A 238 -24.64 3.68 -5.25
N SER A 239 -24.71 5.01 -5.38
CA SER A 239 -24.00 5.78 -6.39
C SER A 239 -22.49 5.58 -6.17
N GLY A 240 -21.96 4.46 -6.67
CA GLY A 240 -20.57 4.05 -6.49
C GLY A 240 -19.64 4.97 -7.27
N GLY A 241 -19.27 6.09 -6.66
CA GLY A 241 -18.14 6.89 -7.08
C GLY A 241 -16.85 6.21 -6.62
N LEU A 242 -15.93 5.98 -7.56
CA LEU A 242 -14.55 5.61 -7.25
C LEU A 242 -13.94 6.72 -6.39
N LEU A 243 -13.67 6.46 -5.11
CA LEU A 243 -13.06 7.45 -4.23
C LEU A 243 -11.56 7.42 -4.43
N CYS A 244 -11.02 8.39 -5.16
CA CYS A 244 -9.58 8.62 -5.25
C CYS A 244 -9.11 9.39 -4.01
N LEU A 245 -8.44 8.68 -3.07
CA LEU A 245 -7.79 9.28 -1.91
C LEU A 245 -6.31 9.51 -2.22
N VAL A 246 -5.93 10.75 -2.50
CA VAL A 246 -4.52 11.11 -2.61
C VAL A 246 -3.93 11.20 -1.20
N SER A 247 -3.29 10.13 -0.72
CA SER A 247 -2.69 10.10 0.61
C SER A 247 -1.33 10.82 0.59
N GLN A 248 -1.33 12.16 0.73
CA GLN A 248 -0.19 12.92 1.28
C GLN A 248 -0.66 14.28 1.82
N THR A 249 -0.72 14.44 3.15
CA THR A 249 -0.08 15.55 3.89
C THR A 249 -0.14 15.30 5.40
N VAL A 250 0.99 14.95 6.02
CA VAL A 250 1.21 15.29 7.44
C VAL A 250 1.76 16.71 7.43
N LYS A 251 0.88 17.71 7.54
CA LYS A 251 1.29 19.01 8.06
C LYS A 251 1.44 18.81 9.57
N MET A 252 2.67 18.65 10.05
CA MET A 252 2.94 18.90 11.46
C MET A 252 2.62 20.38 11.71
N GLY A 253 1.54 20.64 12.42
CA GLY A 253 1.35 21.94 13.06
C GLY A 253 2.44 22.09 14.10
N MET A 254 3.35 23.03 13.88
CA MET A 254 4.12 23.64 14.95
C MET A 254 3.15 24.53 15.72
N ASP A 255 2.94 24.22 16.99
CA ASP A 255 2.70 25.25 18.00
C ASP A 255 4.04 25.93 18.33
#